data_AF-A0A7X8YHD8-F1
#
_entry.id   AF-A0A7X8YHD8-F1
#
_cell.length_a   1.000
_cell.length_b   1.000
_cell.length_c   1.000
_cell.angle_alpha   90.00
_cell.angle_beta   90.00
_cell.angle_gamma   90.00
#
_symmetry.space_group_name_H-M   'P 1'
#
loop_
_entity.id
_entity.type
_entity.pdbx_description
1 polymer ?
#
loop_
_entity_poly.entity_id
_entity_poly.type
_entity_poly.pdbx_seq_one_letter_code
_entity_poly.pdbx_strand_id
1 'polypeptide(L)'
;MFALPSFESLWPLIAAGMLILFVLVLVVLRRSVVVTARLEAQRQKLRHSEKELQKASKQLVEMRSVVIGLGQRLTEQLETIQLLEERVIELENADTDGRLYSRATKMVQLGADINELIEECELPKAEAELMLSLQKKLAGKEAIPPLQRGLHTSAANRSSSGSRHNSGQQRGLDPSLVSSRSTSRMR
;
A
#
# COMPACT_ATOMS: atom_id res chain seq x y z
N MET A 1 95.71 -25.94 50.97
CA MET A 1 94.74 -25.54 52.02
C MET A 1 93.55 -24.89 51.34
N PHE A 2 92.63 -25.70 50.79
CA PHE A 2 91.40 -25.21 50.18
C PHE A 2 90.23 -25.87 50.90
N ALA A 3 89.55 -25.09 51.75
CA ALA A 3 88.32 -25.54 52.38
C ALA A 3 87.22 -25.52 51.31
N LEU A 4 86.66 -26.69 51.00
CA LEU A 4 85.46 -26.78 50.17
C LEU A 4 84.29 -26.16 50.95
N PRO A 5 83.48 -25.27 50.35
CA PRO A 5 82.33 -24.69 51.03
C PRO A 5 81.34 -25.81 51.38
N SER A 6 80.90 -25.82 52.64
CA SER A 6 79.95 -26.82 53.13
C SER A 6 78.60 -26.72 52.41
N PHE A 7 78.13 -27.87 51.94
CA PHE A 7 76.93 -28.02 51.09
C PHE A 7 75.66 -27.42 51.73
N GLU A 8 75.62 -27.39 53.07
CA GLU A 8 74.61 -26.72 53.92
C GLU A 8 74.27 -25.28 53.50
N SER A 9 75.25 -24.53 52.96
CA SER A 9 75.04 -23.13 52.54
C SER A 9 74.26 -22.97 51.23
N LEU A 10 74.10 -24.03 50.43
CA LEU A 10 73.39 -23.98 49.14
C LEU A 10 71.89 -24.20 49.27
N TRP A 11 71.45 -25.00 50.27
CA TRP A 11 70.05 -25.30 50.54
C TRP A 11 69.14 -24.05 50.67
N PRO A 12 69.49 -23.00 51.45
CA PRO A 12 68.64 -21.81 51.58
C PRO A 12 68.48 -21.03 50.27
N LEU A 13 69.48 -21.04 49.37
CA LEU A 13 69.39 -20.36 48.07
C LEU A 13 68.39 -21.07 47.14
N ILE A 14 68.41 -22.41 47.13
CA ILE A 14 67.46 -23.23 46.36
C ILE A 14 66.04 -23.05 46.92
N ALA A 15 65.88 -23.08 48.24
CA ALA A 15 64.58 -22.87 48.89
C ALA A 15 64.00 -21.48 48.61
N ALA A 16 64.83 -20.42 48.66
CA ALA A 16 64.42 -19.06 48.31
C ALA A 16 64.00 -18.95 46.84
N GLY A 17 64.78 -19.53 45.91
CA GLY A 17 64.45 -19.57 44.48
C GLY A 17 63.12 -20.28 44.20
N MET A 18 62.88 -21.43 44.83
CA MET A 18 61.62 -22.18 44.72
C MET A 18 60.43 -21.40 45.29
N LEU A 19 60.60 -20.69 46.42
CA LEU A 19 59.56 -19.85 47.01
C LEU A 19 59.21 -18.66 46.11
N ILE A 20 60.21 -17.99 45.53
CA ILE A 20 60.00 -16.90 44.57
C ILE A 20 59.29 -17.41 43.31
N LEU A 21 59.71 -18.56 42.76
CA LEU A 21 59.06 -19.21 41.61
C LEU A 21 57.58 -19.52 41.93
N PHE A 22 57.31 -20.12 43.08
CA PHE A 22 55.95 -20.48 43.50
C PHE A 22 55.05 -19.26 43.66
N VAL A 23 55.54 -18.19 44.30
CA VAL A 23 54.81 -16.91 44.41
C VAL A 23 54.56 -16.29 43.02
N LEU A 24 55.56 -16.32 42.13
CA LEU A 24 55.43 -15.78 40.77
C LEU A 24 54.39 -16.56 39.95
N VAL A 25 54.39 -17.90 40.02
CA VAL A 25 53.36 -18.75 39.40
C VAL A 25 51.98 -18.43 39.95
N LEU A 26 51.82 -18.30 41.27
CA LEU A 26 50.54 -17.91 41.87
C LEU A 26 50.09 -16.52 41.39
N VAL A 27 50.98 -15.54 41.28
CA VAL A 27 50.65 -14.21 40.75
C VAL A 27 50.22 -14.28 39.28
N VAL A 28 50.90 -15.07 38.45
CA VAL A 28 50.52 -15.27 37.04
C VAL A 28 49.14 -15.93 36.92
N LEU A 29 48.87 -16.97 37.70
CA LEU A 29 47.56 -17.66 37.74
C LEU A 29 46.43 -16.73 38.24
N ARG A 30 46.69 -15.90 39.26
CA ARG A 30 45.72 -14.91 39.73
C ARG A 30 45.46 -13.84 38.66
N ARG A 31 46.51 -13.36 37.98
CA ARG A 31 46.38 -12.38 36.90
C ARG A 31 45.64 -12.94 35.70
N SER A 32 45.90 -14.17 35.27
CA SER A 32 45.21 -14.77 34.12
C SER A 32 43.70 -14.88 34.38
N VAL A 33 43.29 -15.38 35.55
CA VAL A 33 41.87 -15.47 35.96
C VAL A 33 41.18 -14.09 36.02
N VAL A 34 41.86 -13.06 36.54
CA VAL A 34 41.29 -11.70 36.57
C VAL A 34 41.20 -11.08 35.17
N VAL A 35 42.17 -11.35 34.30
CA VAL A 35 42.17 -10.86 32.91
C VAL A 35 41.09 -11.55 32.07
N THR A 36 40.90 -12.87 32.20
CA THR A 36 39.81 -13.57 31.50
C THR A 36 38.44 -13.08 31.96
N ALA A 37 38.22 -12.93 33.27
CA ALA A 37 36.97 -12.39 33.82
C ALA A 37 36.65 -10.97 33.31
N ARG A 38 37.67 -10.09 33.21
CA ARG A 38 37.51 -8.74 32.64
C ARG A 38 37.16 -8.79 31.14
N LEU A 39 37.80 -9.67 30.37
CA LEU A 39 37.53 -9.85 28.94
C LEU A 39 36.12 -10.41 28.71
N GLU A 40 35.67 -11.35 29.54
CA GLU A 40 34.31 -11.89 29.51
C GLU A 40 33.26 -10.82 29.84
N ALA A 41 33.49 -10.00 30.86
CA ALA A 41 32.60 -8.87 31.18
C ALA A 41 32.52 -7.85 30.03
N GLN A 42 33.64 -7.54 29.36
CA GLN A 42 33.62 -6.70 28.15
C GLN A 42 32.87 -7.35 26.99
N ARG A 43 33.09 -8.65 26.74
CA ARG A 43 32.36 -9.43 25.72
C ARG A 43 30.86 -9.48 26.00
N GLN A 44 30.44 -9.56 27.27
CA GLN A 44 29.02 -9.49 27.66
C GLN A 44 28.41 -8.11 27.35
N LYS A 45 29.13 -7.01 27.64
CA LYS A 45 28.69 -5.65 27.29
C LYS A 45 28.55 -5.47 25.78
N LEU A 46 29.56 -5.88 24.99
CA LEU A 46 29.50 -5.89 23.52
C LEU A 46 28.27 -6.66 23.01
N ARG A 47 28.07 -7.90 23.49
CA ARG A 47 26.89 -8.71 23.14
C ARG A 47 25.56 -8.10 23.56
N HIS A 48 25.53 -7.21 24.58
CA HIS A 48 24.32 -6.49 24.95
C HIS A 48 24.02 -5.39 23.93
N SER A 49 25.00 -4.54 23.63
CA SER A 49 24.86 -3.47 22.65
C SER A 49 24.59 -4.00 21.23
N GLU A 50 25.20 -5.11 20.82
CA GLU A 50 24.87 -5.81 19.57
C GLU A 50 23.39 -6.25 19.53
N LYS A 51 22.85 -6.78 20.64
CA LYS A 51 21.43 -7.15 20.73
C LYS A 51 20.51 -5.94 20.66
N GLU A 52 20.90 -4.81 21.24
CA GLU A 52 20.13 -3.56 21.16
C GLU A 52 20.12 -2.99 19.74
N LEU A 53 21.27 -2.98 19.06
CA LEU A 53 21.38 -2.61 17.65
C LEU A 53 20.58 -3.56 16.75
N GLN A 54 20.57 -4.87 17.02
CA GLN A 54 19.74 -5.83 16.29
C GLN A 54 18.24 -5.63 16.53
N LYS A 55 17.82 -5.28 17.76
CA LYS A 55 16.41 -4.92 18.05
C LYS A 55 15.98 -3.67 17.29
N ALA A 56 16.77 -2.59 17.37
CA ALA A 56 16.51 -1.35 16.65
C ALA A 56 16.48 -1.56 15.13
N SER A 57 17.44 -2.33 14.60
CA SER A 57 17.48 -2.70 13.17
C SER A 57 16.23 -3.48 12.73
N LYS A 58 15.75 -4.44 13.54
CA LYS A 58 14.47 -5.12 13.27
C LYS A 58 13.29 -4.15 13.26
N GLN A 59 13.19 -3.27 14.26
CA GLN A 59 12.13 -2.26 14.32
C GLN A 59 12.15 -1.32 13.10
N LEU A 60 13.33 -0.94 12.59
CA LEU A 60 13.44 -0.16 11.35
C LEU A 60 12.98 -0.94 10.11
N VAL A 61 13.25 -2.25 10.04
CA VAL A 61 12.75 -3.11 8.95
C VAL A 61 11.22 -3.26 9.02
N GLU A 62 10.65 -3.39 10.21
CA GLU A 62 9.20 -3.41 10.44
C GLU A 62 8.56 -2.04 10.11
N MET A 63 9.16 -0.92 10.53
CA MET A 63 8.70 0.42 10.16
C MET A 63 8.75 0.65 8.64
N ARG A 64 9.76 0.09 7.94
CA ARG A 64 9.86 0.20 6.48
C ARG A 64 8.66 -0.46 5.78
N SER A 65 8.16 -1.60 6.23
CA SER A 65 6.97 -2.21 5.63
C SER A 65 5.69 -1.41 5.94
N VAL A 66 5.58 -0.84 7.15
CA VAL A 66 4.49 0.08 7.51
C VAL A 66 4.47 1.32 6.60
N VAL A 67 5.62 1.96 6.38
CA VAL A 67 5.73 3.14 5.50
C VAL A 67 5.38 2.81 4.05
N ILE A 68 5.79 1.64 3.54
CA ILE A 68 5.42 1.18 2.19
C ILE A 68 3.90 0.97 2.09
N GLY A 69 3.28 0.34 3.10
CA GLY A 69 1.83 0.14 3.15
C GLY A 69 1.04 1.46 3.22
N LEU A 70 1.51 2.43 4.01
CA LEU A 70 0.94 3.78 4.06
C LEU A 70 1.07 4.50 2.71
N GLY A 71 2.21 4.36 2.02
CA GLY A 71 2.41 4.90 0.68
C GLY A 71 1.36 4.36 -0.32
N GLN A 72 1.10 3.05 -0.32
CA GLN A 72 0.07 2.45 -1.16
C GLN A 72 -1.33 3.00 -0.86
N ARG A 73 -1.71 3.13 0.43
CA ARG A 73 -3.00 3.72 0.83
C ARG A 73 -3.14 5.20 0.47
N LEU A 74 -2.05 5.97 0.53
CA LEU A 74 -2.05 7.36 0.09
C LEU A 74 -2.21 7.46 -1.43
N THR A 75 -1.60 6.56 -2.22
CA THR A 75 -1.82 6.51 -3.67
C THR A 75 -3.27 6.15 -4.01
N GLU A 76 -3.87 5.15 -3.35
CA GLU A 76 -5.30 4.82 -3.50
C GLU A 76 -6.20 6.03 -3.16
N GLN A 77 -5.89 6.76 -2.08
CA GLN A 77 -6.65 7.98 -1.74
C GLN A 77 -6.46 9.10 -2.77
N LEU A 78 -5.24 9.34 -3.26
CA LEU A 78 -4.97 10.34 -4.29
C LEU A 78 -5.73 10.04 -5.59
N GLU A 79 -5.82 8.78 -6.00
CA GLU A 79 -6.63 8.35 -7.15
C GLU A 79 -8.12 8.64 -6.93
N THR A 80 -8.67 8.34 -5.74
CA THR A 80 -10.07 8.69 -5.43
C THR A 80 -10.32 10.19 -5.35
N ILE A 81 -9.34 10.99 -4.92
CA ILE A 81 -9.43 12.46 -4.89
C ILE A 81 -9.44 13.02 -6.32
N GLN A 82 -8.56 12.54 -7.21
CA GLN A 82 -8.55 12.94 -8.62
C GLN A 82 -9.85 12.62 -9.33
N LEU A 83 -10.42 11.42 -9.09
CA LEU A 83 -11.73 11.06 -9.63
C LEU A 83 -12.83 11.97 -9.08
N LEU A 84 -12.79 12.33 -7.79
CA LEU A 84 -13.74 13.29 -7.21
C LEU A 84 -13.61 14.68 -7.82
N GLU A 85 -12.38 15.17 -8.05
CA GLU A 85 -12.10 16.45 -8.69
C GLU A 85 -12.67 16.51 -10.12
N GLU A 86 -12.43 15.47 -10.92
CA GLU A 86 -12.99 15.35 -12.28
C GLU A 86 -14.53 15.36 -12.25
N ARG A 87 -15.16 14.67 -11.29
CA ARG A 87 -16.63 14.70 -11.10
C ARG A 87 -17.17 16.03 -10.62
N VAL A 88 -16.42 16.78 -9.80
CA VAL A 88 -16.81 18.13 -9.38
C VAL A 88 -16.79 19.07 -10.58
N ILE A 89 -15.75 19.01 -11.42
CA ILE A 89 -15.65 19.82 -12.65
C ILE A 89 -16.77 19.47 -13.63
N GLU A 90 -17.10 18.19 -13.82
CA GLU A 90 -18.23 17.73 -14.64
C GLU A 90 -19.58 18.31 -14.14
N LEU A 91 -19.80 18.29 -12.83
CA LEU A 91 -21.02 18.83 -12.20
C LEU A 91 -21.10 20.36 -12.25
N GLU A 92 -19.98 21.06 -12.05
CA GLU A 92 -19.91 22.54 -12.10
C GLU A 92 -20.21 23.06 -13.51
N ASN A 93 -19.66 22.41 -14.54
CA ASN A 93 -19.99 22.71 -15.94
C ASN A 93 -21.47 22.44 -16.23
N ALA A 94 -21.99 21.28 -15.83
CA ALA A 94 -23.39 20.91 -16.08
C ALA A 94 -24.42 21.83 -15.38
N ASP A 95 -24.14 22.32 -14.17
CA ASP A 95 -25.00 23.28 -13.48
C ASP A 95 -24.89 24.69 -14.10
N THR A 96 -23.70 25.07 -14.58
CA THR A 96 -23.49 26.33 -15.31
C THR A 96 -24.31 26.35 -16.60
N ASP A 97 -24.17 25.34 -17.45
CA ASP A 97 -24.95 25.19 -18.68
C ASP A 97 -26.45 25.14 -18.37
N GLY A 98 -26.86 24.30 -17.41
CA GLY A 98 -28.27 24.16 -17.01
C GLY A 98 -28.91 25.48 -16.56
N ARG A 99 -28.15 26.36 -15.90
CA ARG A 99 -28.60 27.70 -15.50
C ARG A 99 -28.72 28.65 -16.69
N LEU A 100 -27.79 28.61 -17.65
CA LEU A 100 -27.86 29.39 -18.89
C LEU A 100 -29.09 28.99 -19.72
N TYR A 101 -29.28 27.69 -19.97
CA TYR A 101 -30.43 27.17 -20.71
C TYR A 101 -31.78 27.46 -20.02
N SER A 102 -31.85 27.37 -18.69
CA SER A 102 -33.06 27.70 -17.91
C SER A 102 -33.40 29.20 -17.97
N ARG A 103 -32.38 30.07 -17.95
CA ARG A 103 -32.53 31.53 -18.13
C ARG A 103 -33.01 31.87 -19.55
N ALA A 104 -32.32 31.35 -20.56
CA ALA A 104 -32.67 31.57 -21.97
C ALA A 104 -34.10 31.09 -22.28
N THR A 105 -34.49 29.90 -21.78
CA THR A 105 -35.85 29.36 -21.96
C THR A 105 -36.94 30.32 -21.45
N LYS A 106 -36.69 31.03 -20.34
CA LYS A 106 -37.62 32.04 -19.81
C LYS A 106 -37.66 33.30 -20.67
N MET A 107 -36.52 33.77 -21.17
CA MET A 107 -36.47 34.94 -22.07
C MET A 107 -37.20 34.67 -23.39
N VAL A 108 -37.00 33.50 -24.00
CA VAL A 108 -37.74 33.11 -25.21
C VAL A 108 -39.25 32.99 -24.92
N GLN A 109 -39.68 32.58 -23.71
CA GLN A 109 -41.11 32.60 -23.30
C GLN A 109 -41.69 34.01 -23.15
N LEU A 110 -40.87 35.00 -22.83
CA LEU A 110 -41.25 36.41 -22.77
C LEU A 110 -41.19 37.10 -24.14
N GLY A 111 -40.70 36.42 -25.18
CA GLY A 111 -40.63 36.93 -26.55
C GLY A 111 -39.33 37.63 -26.92
N ALA A 112 -38.24 37.39 -26.18
CA ALA A 112 -36.92 37.95 -26.47
C ALA A 112 -36.43 37.62 -27.89
N ASP A 113 -35.69 38.56 -28.51
CA ASP A 113 -35.11 38.37 -29.84
C ASP A 113 -33.81 37.53 -29.78
N ILE A 114 -33.38 37.06 -30.95
CA ILE A 114 -32.19 36.23 -31.09
C ILE A 114 -30.91 36.93 -30.65
N ASN A 115 -30.78 38.23 -30.90
CA ASN A 115 -29.57 38.99 -30.53
C ASN A 115 -29.52 39.20 -29.01
N GLU A 116 -30.67 39.48 -28.41
CA GLU A 116 -30.84 39.63 -26.95
C GLU A 116 -30.50 38.31 -26.22
N LEU A 117 -30.85 37.16 -26.79
CA LEU A 117 -30.50 35.85 -26.25
C LEU A 117 -29.00 35.52 -26.36
N ILE A 118 -28.33 36.00 -27.41
CA ILE A 118 -26.89 35.83 -27.62
C ILE A 118 -26.09 36.71 -26.64
N GLU A 119 -26.47 37.97 -26.46
CA GLU A 119 -25.76 38.88 -25.54
C GLU A 119 -26.01 38.55 -24.06
N GLU A 120 -27.25 38.27 -23.65
CA GLU A 120 -27.61 38.17 -22.23
C GLU A 120 -27.50 36.75 -21.64
N CYS A 121 -27.42 35.72 -22.49
CA CYS A 121 -27.20 34.32 -22.08
C CYS A 121 -25.92 33.70 -22.66
N GLU A 122 -25.09 34.48 -23.36
CA GLU A 122 -23.81 34.06 -23.97
C GLU A 122 -23.92 32.84 -24.91
N LEU A 123 -25.11 32.59 -25.47
CA LEU A 123 -25.40 31.41 -26.28
C LEU A 123 -24.85 31.54 -27.72
N PRO A 124 -24.29 30.47 -28.30
CA PRO A 124 -23.97 30.41 -29.72
C PRO A 124 -25.21 30.68 -30.59
N LYS A 125 -25.05 31.44 -31.68
CA LYS A 125 -26.13 31.80 -32.60
C LYS A 125 -26.99 30.60 -33.06
N ALA A 126 -26.36 29.46 -33.35
CA ALA A 126 -27.07 28.25 -33.79
C ALA A 126 -27.99 27.66 -32.69
N GLU A 127 -27.62 27.79 -31.41
CA GLU A 127 -28.44 27.30 -30.29
C GLU A 127 -29.60 28.26 -30.02
N ALA A 128 -29.38 29.58 -30.10
CA ALA A 128 -30.45 30.57 -30.03
C ALA A 128 -31.48 30.41 -31.17
N GLU A 129 -31.01 30.18 -32.41
CA GLU A 129 -31.87 29.85 -33.57
C GLU A 129 -32.71 28.59 -33.31
N LEU A 130 -32.09 27.54 -32.75
CA LEU A 130 -32.77 26.30 -32.41
C LEU A 130 -33.85 26.53 -31.33
N MET A 131 -33.54 27.19 -30.21
CA MET A 131 -34.49 27.44 -29.12
C MET A 131 -35.72 28.24 -29.60
N LEU A 132 -35.51 29.30 -30.38
CA LEU A 132 -36.59 30.08 -30.97
C LEU A 132 -37.42 29.25 -31.96
N SER A 133 -36.80 28.39 -32.77
CA SER A 133 -37.52 27.52 -33.71
C SER A 133 -38.37 26.45 -33.00
N LEU A 134 -37.84 25.83 -31.94
CA LEU A 134 -38.54 24.84 -31.12
C LEU A 134 -39.74 25.48 -30.44
N GLN A 135 -39.59 26.67 -29.87
CA GLN A 135 -40.70 27.34 -29.23
C GLN A 135 -41.76 27.81 -30.24
N LYS A 136 -41.38 28.29 -31.44
CA LYS A 136 -42.33 28.59 -32.53
C LYS A 136 -43.15 27.36 -32.95
N LYS A 137 -42.55 26.17 -32.94
CA LYS A 137 -43.26 24.89 -33.20
C LYS A 137 -44.18 24.50 -32.03
N LEU A 138 -43.74 24.66 -30.77
CA LEU A 138 -44.55 24.38 -29.57
C LEU A 138 -45.72 25.37 -29.38
N ALA A 139 -45.53 26.64 -29.73
CA ALA A 139 -46.54 27.71 -29.71
C ALA A 139 -47.50 27.67 -30.92
N GLY A 140 -47.48 26.59 -31.71
CA GLY A 140 -48.51 26.30 -32.72
C GLY A 140 -48.35 26.98 -34.08
N LYS A 141 -47.15 27.43 -34.47
CA LYS A 141 -46.91 28.00 -35.82
C LYS A 141 -46.42 27.01 -36.88
N GLU A 142 -46.18 25.74 -36.55
CA GLU A 142 -45.91 24.72 -37.56
C GLU A 142 -46.25 23.31 -37.04
N ALA A 143 -46.81 22.45 -37.89
CA ALA A 143 -47.14 21.08 -37.51
C ALA A 143 -45.86 20.25 -37.31
N ILE A 144 -45.75 19.60 -36.15
CA ILE A 144 -44.63 18.72 -35.80
C ILE A 144 -44.76 17.41 -36.60
N PRO A 145 -43.81 17.05 -37.49
CA PRO A 145 -43.76 15.70 -38.03
C PRO A 145 -43.53 14.71 -36.88
N PRO A 146 -44.25 13.59 -36.81
CA PRO A 146 -44.18 12.70 -35.66
C PRO A 146 -42.76 12.14 -35.52
N LEU A 147 -42.06 12.53 -34.45
CA LEU A 147 -40.79 11.91 -34.07
C LEU A 147 -41.06 10.44 -33.73
N GLN A 148 -40.68 9.57 -34.65
CA GLN A 148 -40.83 8.12 -34.54
C GLN A 148 -39.94 7.61 -33.40
N ARG A 149 -40.49 7.60 -32.18
CA ARG A 149 -39.87 7.00 -30.99
C ARG A 149 -39.74 5.51 -31.22
N GLY A 150 -38.62 5.10 -31.82
CA GLY A 150 -38.28 3.72 -32.16
C GLY A 150 -38.08 2.83 -30.94
N LEU A 151 -39.17 2.48 -30.27
CA LEU A 151 -39.17 1.48 -29.21
C LEU A 151 -39.07 0.09 -29.86
N HIS A 152 -37.85 -0.41 -30.02
CA HIS A 152 -37.60 -1.79 -30.43
C HIS A 152 -37.90 -2.77 -29.27
N THR A 153 -39.17 -2.90 -28.89
CA THR A 153 -39.64 -4.04 -28.07
C THR A 153 -39.65 -5.32 -28.89
N SER A 154 -38.46 -5.90 -29.07
CA SER A 154 -38.28 -7.22 -29.67
C SER A 154 -38.63 -8.31 -28.64
N ALA A 155 -39.92 -8.59 -28.50
CA ALA A 155 -40.46 -9.61 -27.59
C ALA A 155 -41.55 -10.44 -28.28
N ALA A 156 -41.26 -10.92 -29.49
CA ALA A 156 -42.15 -11.80 -30.24
C ALA A 156 -41.72 -13.28 -30.14
N ASN A 157 -42.45 -14.00 -29.28
CA ASN A 157 -42.92 -15.38 -29.52
C ASN A 157 -41.88 -16.46 -29.92
N ARG A 158 -41.53 -17.32 -28.94
CA ARG A 158 -41.36 -18.77 -29.19
C ARG A 158 -42.15 -19.57 -28.17
N SER A 159 -43.30 -20.06 -28.61
CA SER A 159 -44.13 -21.00 -27.87
C SER A 159 -43.66 -22.45 -28.04
N SER A 160 -44.12 -23.29 -27.11
CA SER A 160 -44.33 -24.76 -27.21
C SER A 160 -43.19 -25.74 -26.89
N SER A 161 -43.62 -26.83 -26.24
CA SER A 161 -42.91 -28.10 -25.95
C SER A 161 -41.69 -28.03 -25.01
N GLY A 162 -41.51 -28.93 -24.03
CA GLY A 162 -42.26 -30.14 -23.68
C GLY A 162 -41.31 -31.27 -23.26
N SER A 163 -41.77 -32.18 -22.38
CA SER A 163 -41.12 -33.43 -21.96
C SER A 163 -39.99 -33.41 -20.89
N ARG A 164 -40.40 -33.79 -19.67
CA ARG A 164 -39.91 -34.93 -18.83
C ARG A 164 -38.46 -35.46 -18.94
N HIS A 165 -37.98 -35.92 -17.76
CA HIS A 165 -36.92 -36.94 -17.52
C HIS A 165 -35.46 -36.50 -17.82
N ASN A 166 -34.41 -36.98 -17.14
CA ASN A 166 -34.31 -37.88 -15.97
C ASN A 166 -32.97 -37.61 -15.20
N SER A 167 -32.80 -38.28 -14.05
CA SER A 167 -31.59 -38.37 -13.23
C SER A 167 -30.27 -38.69 -13.95
N GLY A 168 -29.16 -38.11 -13.46
CA GLY A 168 -27.77 -38.53 -13.70
C GLY A 168 -26.81 -37.47 -13.13
N GLN A 169 -26.30 -37.55 -11.90
CA GLN A 169 -25.35 -38.52 -11.33
C GLN A 169 -23.90 -38.31 -11.79
N GLN A 170 -23.00 -38.07 -10.80
CA GLN A 170 -21.53 -38.22 -10.88
C GLN A 170 -20.78 -37.22 -11.80
N ARG A 171 -19.48 -36.92 -11.61
CA ARG A 171 -18.55 -37.00 -10.45
C ARG A 171 -17.33 -36.14 -10.81
N GLY A 172 -16.71 -35.52 -9.81
CA GLY A 172 -15.31 -35.12 -9.88
C GLY A 172 -14.98 -33.90 -10.75
N LEU A 173 -13.71 -33.49 -10.81
CA LEU A 173 -12.57 -34.02 -10.05
C LEU A 173 -11.54 -32.90 -9.89
N ASP A 174 -10.85 -32.83 -8.74
CA ASP A 174 -9.57 -32.11 -8.66
C ASP A 174 -8.50 -32.85 -9.49
N PRO A 175 -7.64 -32.10 -10.21
CA PRO A 175 -6.27 -32.52 -10.50
C PRO A 175 -5.32 -31.41 -10.05
N SER A 176 -4.73 -31.46 -8.85
CA SER A 176 -3.60 -32.31 -8.44
C SER A 176 -2.29 -32.07 -9.22
N LEU A 177 -1.15 -32.17 -8.50
CA LEU A 177 0.25 -32.01 -8.96
C LEU A 177 0.68 -30.51 -9.09
N VAL A 178 1.85 -30.01 -8.67
CA VAL A 178 3.21 -30.51 -8.35
C VAL A 178 3.78 -29.59 -7.23
N SER A 179 4.58 -29.94 -6.20
CA SER A 179 5.18 -31.18 -5.67
C SER A 179 5.42 -31.05 -4.15
N SER A 180 5.56 -32.17 -3.44
CA SER A 180 6.18 -32.27 -2.10
C SER A 180 7.65 -31.83 -2.07
N ARG A 181 8.13 -31.31 -0.93
CA ARG A 181 9.48 -31.65 -0.42
C ARG A 181 9.63 -31.52 1.09
N SER A 182 9.98 -32.63 1.73
CA SER A 182 10.36 -32.75 3.13
C SER A 182 11.81 -32.30 3.36
N THR A 183 12.05 -31.49 4.39
CA THR A 183 13.27 -31.42 5.24
C THR A 183 12.88 -30.63 6.50
N SER A 184 12.74 -31.21 7.68
CA SER A 184 13.80 -31.69 8.59
C SER A 184 14.83 -30.61 9.00
N ARG A 185 14.59 -29.91 10.13
CA ARG A 185 15.64 -29.60 11.13
C ARG A 185 15.12 -29.03 12.46
N MET A 186 15.54 -29.71 13.53
CA MET A 186 15.79 -29.24 14.91
C MET A 186 15.59 -27.75 15.24
N ARG A 187 14.75 -27.48 16.26
CA ARG A 187 15.18 -26.83 17.50
C ARG A 187 14.21 -27.10 18.65
#